data_AF-A0A0F8XBB7-F1
#
_entry.id   AF-A0A0F8XBB7-F1
#
_cell.length_a   1.000
_cell.length_b   1.000
_cell.length_c   1.000
_cell.angle_alpha   90.00
_cell.angle_beta   90.00
_cell.angle_gamma   90.00
#
_symmetry.space_group_name_H-M   'P 1'
#
loop_
_entity.id
_entity.type
_entity.pdbx_description
1 polymer ?
#
loop_
_entity_poly.entity_id
_entity_poly.type
_entity_poly.pdbx_seq_one_letter_code
_entity_poly.pdbx_strand_id
1 'polypeptide(L)'
;MKIPYYEYEKTWKENKPTFNRLRKNDRVWIDPPGSSLILYGLWRKENYDATNLYALLCEGEPDTQTAWHAGYTAFGLPGAGSFKEEWAPRLFSFERLFLCFDNDDAGEKGCKKT
;
A
#
# COMPACT_ATOMS: atom_id res chain seq x y z
N MET A 1 2.34 -14.32 9.94
CA MET A 1 2.66 -13.96 8.54
C MET A 1 3.70 -12.83 8.57
N LYS A 2 4.67 -12.82 7.66
CA LYS A 2 5.62 -11.70 7.46
C LYS A 2 5.34 -11.12 6.08
N ILE A 3 4.99 -9.83 6.00
CA ILE A 3 4.74 -9.16 4.72
C ILE A 3 6.01 -8.36 4.37
N PRO A 4 6.63 -8.59 3.20
CA PRO A 4 7.82 -7.86 2.81
C PRO A 4 7.46 -6.46 2.34
N TYR A 5 8.22 -5.48 2.81
CA TYR A 5 8.10 -4.08 2.49
C TYR A 5 9.41 -3.60 1.86
N TYR A 6 9.32 -2.95 0.71
CA TYR A 6 10.47 -2.48 -0.05
C TYR A 6 10.42 -0.95 -0.16
N GLU A 7 11.56 -0.29 0.01
CA GLU A 7 11.67 1.16 -0.19
C GLU A 7 11.45 1.56 -1.66
N TYR A 8 10.69 2.62 -1.93
CA TYR A 8 10.37 3.04 -3.30
C TYR A 8 11.59 3.39 -4.17
N GLU A 9 12.61 4.00 -3.57
CA GLU A 9 13.78 4.54 -4.28
C GLU A 9 14.85 3.48 -4.60
N LYS A 10 14.63 2.20 -4.24
CA LYS A 10 15.60 1.12 -4.43
C LYS A 10 15.00 0.00 -5.26
N THR A 11 15.75 -0.45 -6.27
CA THR A 11 15.36 -1.60 -7.09
C THR A 11 15.23 -2.87 -6.23
N TRP A 12 14.40 -3.83 -6.64
CA TRP A 12 14.19 -5.08 -5.88
C TRP A 12 15.50 -5.84 -5.56
N LYS A 13 16.56 -5.64 -6.36
CA LYS A 13 17.88 -6.25 -6.19
C LYS A 13 18.70 -5.59 -5.07
N GLU A 14 18.50 -4.29 -4.86
CA GLU A 14 19.24 -3.47 -3.88
C GLU A 14 18.48 -3.33 -2.56
N ASN A 15 17.18 -3.62 -2.61
CA ASN A 15 16.24 -3.36 -1.53
C ASN A 15 16.14 -4.57 -0.61
N LYS A 16 16.80 -4.50 0.55
CA LYS A 16 16.61 -5.49 1.61
C LYS A 16 15.20 -5.30 2.18
N PRO A 17 14.31 -6.30 2.06
CA PRO A 17 12.95 -6.14 2.54
C PRO A 17 12.97 -5.92 4.05
N THR A 18 12.25 -4.91 4.49
CA THR A 18 11.80 -4.83 5.89
C THR A 18 10.49 -5.58 6.01
N PHE A 19 10.13 -6.04 7.21
CA PHE A 19 8.95 -6.88 7.37
C PHE A 19 7.99 -6.28 8.39
N ASN A 20 6.79 -5.96 7.94
CA ASN A 20 5.66 -5.76 8.84
C ASN A 20 5.35 -7.11 9.48
N ARG A 21 5.27 -7.11 10.81
CA ARG A 21 4.98 -8.31 11.61
C ARG A 21 3.66 -8.13 12.35
N LEU A 22 2.81 -9.14 12.25
CA LEU A 22 1.62 -9.21 13.09
C LEU A 22 2.05 -9.39 14.55
N ARG A 23 1.65 -8.47 15.44
CA ARG A 23 1.75 -8.70 16.89
C ARG A 23 0.74 -9.78 17.27
N LYS A 24 1.25 -10.92 17.72
CA LYS A 24 0.51 -12.18 17.87
C LYS A 24 -0.77 -12.09 18.72
N ASN A 25 -0.85 -11.12 19.64
CA ASN A 25 -1.98 -10.99 20.57
C ASN A 25 -2.98 -9.88 20.22
N ASP A 26 -2.61 -8.92 19.37
CA ASP A 26 -3.42 -7.70 19.19
C ASP A 26 -4.00 -7.56 17.77
N ARG A 27 -3.67 -8.47 16.84
CA ARG A 27 -3.98 -8.33 15.39
C ARG A 27 -3.46 -7.01 14.77
N VAL A 28 -2.56 -6.31 15.46
CA VAL A 28 -1.94 -5.07 15.00
C VAL A 28 -0.66 -5.40 14.23
N TRP A 29 -0.48 -4.76 13.08
CA TRP A 29 0.78 -4.77 12.33
C TRP A 29 1.77 -3.83 12.99
N ILE A 30 2.98 -4.32 13.27
CA ILE A 30 4.08 -3.52 13.79
C ILE A 30 5.10 -3.27 12.69
N ASP A 31 5.37 -1.99 12.50
CA ASP A 31 6.34 -1.48 11.57
C ASP A 31 7.78 -1.79 12.04
N PRO A 32 8.72 -1.98 11.11
CA PRO A 32 10.14 -2.04 11.42
C PRO A 32 10.59 -0.79 12.21
N PRO A 33 11.42 -0.93 13.25
CA PRO A 33 11.97 0.22 13.96
C PRO A 33 12.74 1.15 13.00
N GLY A 34 12.35 2.42 12.96
CA GLY A 34 12.98 3.43 12.09
C GLY A 34 12.51 3.43 10.63
N SER A 35 11.49 2.65 10.25
CA SER A 35 10.94 2.71 8.90
C SER A 35 10.01 3.91 8.73
N SER A 36 10.19 4.67 7.65
CA SER A 36 9.18 5.56 7.10
C SER A 36 8.26 4.73 6.20
N LEU A 37 7.21 4.12 6.74
CA LEU A 37 6.25 3.40 5.90
C LEU A 37 5.65 4.36 4.86
N ILE A 38 5.67 3.90 3.61
CA ILE A 38 5.11 4.60 2.45
C ILE A 38 3.81 3.91 2.03
N LEU A 39 3.39 4.05 0.78
CA LEU A 39 2.35 3.20 0.20
C LEU A 39 2.92 1.82 -0.16
N TYR A 40 2.24 0.76 0.28
CA TYR A 40 2.61 -0.61 -0.03
C TYR A 40 2.49 -0.81 -1.54
N GLY A 41 3.53 -1.37 -2.18
CA GLY A 41 3.56 -1.55 -3.62
C GLY A 41 4.19 -0.42 -4.42
N LEU A 42 4.57 0.70 -3.80
CA LEU A 42 5.10 1.83 -4.55
C LEU A 42 6.36 1.44 -5.35
N TRP A 43 7.21 0.58 -4.79
CA TRP A 43 8.41 0.03 -5.45
C TRP A 43 8.12 -0.82 -6.71
N ARG A 44 6.86 -1.21 -6.95
CA ARG A 44 6.48 -1.98 -8.15
C ARG A 44 6.05 -1.07 -9.30
N LYS A 45 6.06 0.25 -9.12
CA LYS A 45 5.51 1.22 -10.07
C LYS A 45 6.07 1.09 -11.49
N GLU A 46 7.37 0.82 -11.62
CA GLU A 46 8.04 0.63 -12.91
C GLU A 46 7.60 -0.63 -13.67
N ASN A 47 7.01 -1.61 -12.97
CA ASN A 47 6.50 -2.84 -13.57
C ASN A 47 5.01 -2.74 -13.93
N TYR A 48 4.35 -1.62 -13.62
CA TYR A 48 2.96 -1.43 -14.03
C TYR A 48 2.91 -1.05 -15.50
N ASP A 49 1.88 -1.54 -16.18
CA ASP A 49 1.60 -1.18 -17.57
C ASP A 49 1.38 0.33 -17.65
N ALA A 50 2.24 1.03 -18.41
CA ALA A 50 2.18 2.48 -18.59
C ALA A 50 0.90 2.93 -19.30
N THR A 51 0.14 2.01 -19.94
CA THR A 51 -1.17 2.29 -20.52
C THR A 51 -2.30 2.23 -19.49
N ASN A 52 -2.02 1.79 -18.26
CA ASN A 52 -3.03 1.62 -17.24
C ASN A 52 -3.40 2.98 -16.64
N LEU A 53 -4.58 3.48 -17.00
CA LEU A 53 -5.05 4.81 -16.61
C LEU A 53 -5.58 4.87 -15.17
N TYR A 54 -5.63 3.74 -14.47
CA TYR A 54 -6.16 3.68 -13.10
C TYR A 54 -5.34 2.81 -12.16
N ALA A 55 -5.50 3.07 -10.87
CA ALA A 55 -4.98 2.23 -9.80
C ALA A 55 -6.00 2.08 -8.67
N LEU A 56 -5.88 0.99 -7.92
CA LEU A 56 -6.61 0.78 -6.67
C LEU A 56 -5.75 1.26 -5.50
N LEU A 57 -6.37 1.94 -4.53
CA LEU A 57 -5.81 2.20 -3.21
C LEU A 57 -6.59 1.38 -2.19
N CYS A 58 -5.95 0.33 -1.68
CA CYS A 58 -6.53 -0.62 -0.74
C CYS A 58 -6.21 -0.21 0.71
N GLU A 59 -7.05 -0.69 1.63
CA GLU A 59 -6.92 -0.40 3.07
C GLU A 59 -5.64 -0.98 3.70
N GLY A 60 -5.19 -2.13 3.21
CA GLY A 60 -4.00 -2.81 3.73
C GLY A 60 -3.18 -3.58 2.69
N GLU A 61 -2.06 -4.11 3.15
CA GLU A 61 -1.16 -4.92 2.33
C GLU A 61 -1.79 -6.23 1.81
N PRO A 62 -2.61 -6.98 2.60
CA PRO A 62 -3.25 -8.21 2.11
C PRO A 62 -4.20 -7.99 0.93
N ASP A 63 -5.01 -6.94 0.97
CA ASP A 63 -5.96 -6.58 -0.10
C ASP A 63 -5.20 -6.19 -1.37
N THR A 64 -4.10 -5.46 -1.18
CA THR A 64 -3.21 -5.07 -2.26
C THR A 64 -2.57 -6.28 -2.95
N GLN A 65 -2.11 -7.27 -2.18
CA GLN A 65 -1.57 -8.52 -2.74
C GLN A 65 -2.64 -9.31 -3.51
N THR A 66 -3.88 -9.31 -3.01
CA THR A 66 -5.00 -9.95 -3.69
C THR A 66 -5.30 -9.25 -5.03
N ALA A 67 -5.32 -7.92 -5.05
CA ALA A 67 -5.50 -7.14 -6.27
C ALA A 67 -4.38 -7.41 -7.29
N TRP A 68 -3.12 -7.50 -6.84
CA TRP A 68 -2.00 -7.87 -7.71
C TRP A 68 -2.14 -9.27 -8.29
N HIS A 69 -2.59 -10.24 -7.49
CA HIS A 69 -2.82 -11.60 -7.96
C HIS A 69 -3.89 -11.64 -9.05
N ALA A 70 -4.91 -10.77 -8.95
CA ALA A 70 -5.94 -10.60 -9.96
C ALA A 70 -5.51 -9.73 -11.18
N GLY A 71 -4.26 -9.26 -11.21
CA GLY A 71 -3.70 -8.50 -12.33
C GLY A 71 -3.94 -6.99 -12.29
N TYR A 72 -4.44 -6.45 -11.18
CA TYR A 72 -4.67 -5.01 -11.03
C TYR A 72 -3.43 -4.26 -10.55
N THR A 73 -3.26 -3.03 -11.03
CA THR A 73 -2.36 -2.05 -10.42
C THR A 73 -2.98 -1.57 -9.11
N ALA A 74 -2.29 -1.82 -7.99
CA ALA A 74 -2.81 -1.50 -6.66
C ALA A 74 -1.70 -1.05 -5.69
N PHE A 75 -2.08 -0.21 -4.74
CA PHE A 75 -1.27 0.24 -3.62
C PHE A 75 -2.03 0.03 -2.32
N GLY A 76 -1.32 -0.20 -1.22
CA GLY A 76 -1.93 -0.39 0.10
C GLY A 76 -1.54 0.70 1.07
N LEU A 77 -2.48 1.16 1.89
CA LEU A 77 -2.14 1.94 3.06
C LEU A 77 -1.46 1.05 4.11
N PRO A 78 -0.49 1.58 4.87
CA PRO A 78 -0.04 0.95 6.11
C PRO A 78 -1.09 1.15 7.23
N GLY A 79 -2.34 0.72 6.97
CA GLY A 79 -3.50 0.83 7.85
C GLY A 79 -4.52 1.91 7.45
N ALA A 80 -5.79 1.64 7.72
CA ALA A 80 -6.98 2.36 7.23
C ALA A 80 -7.03 3.88 7.46
N GLY A 81 -6.29 4.41 8.42
CA GLY A 81 -6.25 5.85 8.73
C GLY A 81 -4.89 6.50 8.49
N SER A 82 -3.96 5.79 7.86
CA SER A 82 -2.55 6.18 7.79
C SER A 82 -2.21 7.13 6.64
N PHE A 83 -3.16 7.41 5.73
CA PHE A 83 -2.91 8.26 4.57
C PHE A 83 -2.30 9.61 4.96
N LYS A 84 -1.28 10.01 4.20
CA LYS A 84 -0.58 11.29 4.32
C LYS A 84 -0.59 11.99 2.97
N GLU A 85 -0.88 13.29 2.98
CA GLU A 85 -0.91 14.12 1.76
C GLU A 85 0.41 14.08 0.98
N GLU A 86 1.54 13.89 1.67
CA GLU A 86 2.87 13.74 1.06
C GLU A 86 2.98 12.55 0.09
N TRP A 87 2.07 11.57 0.18
CA TRP A 87 2.01 10.41 -0.72
C TRP A 87 1.19 10.69 -1.98
N ALA A 88 0.28 11.67 -1.97
CA ALA A 88 -0.61 11.95 -3.10
C ALA A 88 0.14 12.20 -4.43
N PRO A 89 1.26 12.97 -4.46
CA PRO A 89 2.03 13.18 -5.70
C PRO A 89 2.56 11.89 -6.33
N ARG A 90 2.72 10.81 -5.55
CA ARG A 90 3.18 9.52 -6.05
C ARG A 90 2.11 8.77 -6.84
N LEU A 91 0.84 9.15 -6.66
CA LEU A 91 -0.34 8.55 -7.29
C LEU A 91 -0.84 9.35 -8.50
N PHE A 92 -0.38 10.59 -8.71
CA PHE A 92 -0.84 11.45 -9.82
C PHE A 92 -0.48 10.97 -11.23
N SER A 93 0.31 9.91 -11.37
CA SER A 93 0.54 9.27 -12.67
C SER A 93 -0.68 8.51 -13.20
N PHE A 94 -1.70 8.28 -12.37
CA PHE A 94 -2.94 7.63 -12.76
C PHE A 94 -4.03 8.67 -12.99
N GLU A 95 -4.82 8.52 -14.05
CA GLU A 95 -5.96 9.40 -14.31
C GLU A 95 -7.09 9.19 -13.29
N ARG A 96 -7.21 7.95 -12.79
CA ARG A 96 -8.22 7.57 -11.80
C ARG A 96 -7.62 6.75 -10.68
N LEU A 97 -8.01 7.08 -9.45
CA LEU A 97 -7.70 6.28 -8.27
C LEU A 97 -9.01 5.79 -7.66
N PHE A 98 -9.14 4.48 -7.45
CA PHE A 98 -10.30 3.89 -6.79
C PHE A 98 -9.93 3.51 -5.36
N LEU A 99 -10.68 4.01 -4.38
CA LEU A 99 -10.53 3.61 -2.98
C LEU A 99 -11.26 2.28 -2.76
N CYS A 100 -10.53 1.24 -2.41
CA CYS A 100 -11.03 -0.12 -2.17
C CYS A 100 -10.82 -0.48 -0.69
N PHE A 101 -11.57 0.20 0.18
CA PHE A 101 -11.49 -0.01 1.63
C PHE A 101 -12.60 -0.96 2.07
N ASP A 102 -12.45 -1.54 3.25
CA ASP A 102 -13.44 -2.45 3.79
C ASP A 102 -14.76 -1.72 4.05
N ASN A 103 -15.87 -2.45 3.90
CA ASN A 103 -17.21 -1.91 4.13
C ASN A 103 -17.56 -1.92 5.62
N ASP A 104 -16.77 -1.19 6.41
CA ASP A 104 -16.95 -1.00 7.84
C ASP A 104 -16.67 0.45 8.27
N ASP A 105 -16.87 0.73 9.56
CA ASP A 105 -16.67 2.07 10.13
C ASP A 105 -15.23 2.59 9.97
N ALA A 106 -14.23 1.70 9.98
CA ALA A 106 -12.83 2.08 9.84
C ALA A 106 -12.52 2.43 8.39
N GLY A 107 -12.98 1.61 7.44
CA GLY A 107 -12.87 1.84 6.01
C GLY A 107 -13.59 3.13 5.58
N GLU A 108 -14.81 3.39 6.08
CA GLU A 108 -15.54 4.61 5.74
C GLU A 108 -14.81 5.87 6.24
N LYS A 109 -14.28 5.85 7.48
CA LYS A 109 -13.49 6.96 8.04
C LYS A 109 -12.18 7.15 7.28
N GLY A 110 -11.53 6.06 6.90
CA GLY A 110 -10.31 6.04 6.11
C GLY A 110 -10.51 6.70 4.75
N CYS A 111 -11.56 6.30 4.03
CA CYS A 111 -11.94 6.87 2.74
C CYS A 111 -12.19 8.38 2.81
N LYS A 112 -12.86 8.87 3.87
CA LYS A 112 -13.11 10.32 4.03
C LYS A 112 -11.86 11.14 4.32
N LYS A 113 -10.81 10.51 4.84
CA LYS A 113 -9.52 11.15 5.16
C LYS A 113 -8.54 11.16 3.98
N THR A 114 -8.76 10.29 3.00
CA THR A 114 -7.87 10.02 1.87
C THR A 114 -8.27 10.85 0.67
#